data_AF-A0A967AAS5-F1
#
_entry.id   AF-A0A967AAS5-F1
#
_cell.length_a   1.000
_cell.length_b   1.000
_cell.length_c   1.000
_cell.angle_alpha   90.00
_cell.angle_beta   90.00
_cell.angle_gamma   90.00
#
_symmetry.space_group_name_H-M   'P 1'
#
loop_
_entity.id
_entity.type
_entity.pdbx_description
1 polymer ?
#
loop_
_entity_poly.entity_id
_entity_poly.type
_entity_poly.pdbx_seq_one_letter_code
_entity_poly.pdbx_strand_id
1 'polypeptide(L)'
;MSIIYLSLMETDKLPSVSIPYIDKYVHFIEYAVFFASWFMYFYFALRKSFYHTFIFSFLISVFFGIIIEILQDRLTTHRSFDYGDILFNSLGALFSGIVLFILYTISKKKPGK
;
A
#
# COMPACT_ATOMS: atom_id res chain seq x y z
N MET A 1 -1.17 9.77 9.78
CA MET A 1 -0.48 9.53 11.07
C MET A 1 -0.55 8.08 11.50
N SER A 2 -1.67 7.37 11.31
CA SER A 2 -1.82 5.95 11.64
C SER A 2 -0.90 5.01 10.84
N ILE A 3 -0.68 5.26 9.54
CA ILE A 3 0.16 4.42 8.67
C ILE A 3 1.62 4.45 9.15
N ILE A 4 2.24 5.64 9.21
CA ILE A 4 3.61 5.81 9.70
C ILE A 4 3.79 5.21 11.10
N TYR A 5 2.85 5.46 12.02
CA TYR A 5 2.92 4.89 13.36
C TYR A 5 2.87 3.36 13.34
N LEU A 6 2.00 2.75 12.52
CA LEU A 6 1.92 1.29 12.35
C LEU A 6 3.18 0.71 11.68
N SER A 7 3.75 1.37 10.68
CA SER A 7 5.00 0.91 10.03
C SER A 7 6.20 0.97 10.98
N LEU A 8 6.21 1.90 11.94
CA LEU A 8 7.29 2.05 12.93
C LEU A 8 7.05 1.30 14.25
N MET A 9 5.87 0.73 14.48
CA MET A 9 5.56 0.10 15.75
C MET A 9 6.19 -1.29 15.86
N GLU A 10 6.88 -1.54 16.97
CA GLU A 10 7.44 -2.85 17.30
C GLU A 10 6.33 -3.86 17.65
N THR A 11 6.41 -5.06 17.07
CA THR A 11 5.42 -6.15 17.27
C THR A 11 5.71 -7.05 18.48
N ASP A 12 6.80 -6.81 19.21
CA ASP A 12 7.34 -7.69 20.25
C ASP A 12 6.47 -7.79 21.52
N LYS A 13 5.37 -7.04 21.60
CA LYS A 13 4.43 -7.02 22.74
C LYS A 13 3.08 -7.70 22.47
N LEU A 14 2.88 -8.29 21.29
CA LEU A 14 1.64 -9.01 20.95
C LEU A 14 1.73 -10.49 21.37
N PRO A 15 0.63 -11.12 21.82
CA PRO A 15 0.63 -12.55 22.14
C PRO A 15 1.12 -13.33 20.92
N SER A 16 2.11 -14.21 21.15
CA SER A 16 2.90 -14.88 20.12
C SER A 16 2.08 -15.90 19.33
N VAL A 17 1.18 -15.43 18.45
CA VAL A 17 0.72 -16.22 17.32
C VAL A 17 1.80 -16.09 16.26
N SER A 18 2.69 -17.09 16.18
CA SER A 18 3.75 -17.11 15.17
C SER A 18 3.15 -17.45 13.80
N ILE A 19 2.54 -16.46 13.14
CA ILE A 19 2.16 -16.58 11.74
C ILE A 19 3.43 -16.40 10.90
N PRO A 20 3.86 -17.41 10.11
CA PRO A 20 5.01 -17.26 9.24
C PRO A 20 4.82 -16.08 8.28
N TYR A 21 5.86 -15.25 8.10
CA TYR A 21 5.87 -14.13 7.16
C TYR A 21 4.79 -13.06 7.40
N ILE A 22 4.32 -12.91 8.65
CA ILE A 22 3.27 -11.94 9.01
C ILE A 22 3.62 -10.51 8.60
N ASP A 23 4.89 -10.13 8.69
CA ASP A 23 5.44 -8.86 8.22
C ASP A 23 5.10 -8.64 6.75
N LYS A 24 5.29 -9.64 5.88
CA LYS A 24 5.01 -9.53 4.44
C LYS A 24 3.52 -9.28 4.14
N TYR A 25 2.63 -9.91 4.91
CA TYR A 25 1.19 -9.65 4.80
C TYR A 25 0.82 -8.25 5.26
N VAL A 26 1.45 -7.75 6.33
CA VAL A 26 1.24 -6.37 6.82
C VAL A 26 1.66 -5.38 5.73
N HIS A 27 2.87 -5.51 5.19
CA HIS A 27 3.38 -4.70 4.08
C HIS A 27 2.43 -4.70 2.87
N PHE A 28 1.96 -5.88 2.45
CA PHE A 28 0.99 -5.99 1.36
C PHE A 28 -0.32 -5.24 1.64
N ILE A 29 -0.93 -5.45 2.81
CA ILE A 29 -2.23 -4.85 3.15
C ILE A 29 -2.09 -3.33 3.32
N GLU A 30 -1.03 -2.88 4.00
CA GLU A 30 -0.76 -1.47 4.26
C GLU A 30 -0.63 -0.70 2.95
N TYR A 31 0.16 -1.20 2.00
CA TYR A 31 0.34 -0.54 0.70
C TYR A 31 -0.86 -0.69 -0.23
N ALA A 32 -1.68 -1.74 -0.08
CA ALA A 32 -2.96 -1.82 -0.78
C ALA A 32 -3.92 -0.69 -0.34
N VAL A 33 -4.00 -0.41 0.97
CA VAL A 33 -4.82 0.68 1.54
C VAL A 33 -4.23 2.05 1.19
N PHE A 34 -2.90 2.18 1.27
CA PHE A 34 -2.22 3.43 0.94
C PHE A 34 -2.42 3.82 -0.53
N PHE A 35 -2.24 2.87 -1.45
CA PHE A 35 -2.55 3.06 -2.87
C PHE A 35 -4.01 3.47 -3.08
N ALA A 36 -4.96 2.75 -2.47
CA ALA A 36 -6.39 3.04 -2.62
C ALA A 36 -6.73 4.46 -2.15
N SER A 37 -6.12 4.92 -1.07
CA SER A 37 -6.32 6.26 -0.52
C SER A 37 -5.87 7.35 -1.50
N TRP A 38 -4.67 7.22 -2.05
CA TRP A 38 -4.18 8.14 -3.10
C TRP A 38 -5.02 8.06 -4.36
N PHE A 39 -5.42 6.85 -4.76
CA PHE A 39 -6.27 6.66 -5.93
C PHE A 39 -7.60 7.40 -5.77
N MET A 40 -8.28 7.23 -4.62
CA MET A 40 -9.53 7.93 -4.34
C MET A 40 -9.34 9.45 -4.35
N TYR A 41 -8.26 9.95 -3.77
CA TYR A 41 -7.95 11.38 -3.79
C TYR A 41 -7.77 11.92 -5.22
N PHE A 42 -6.91 11.30 -6.03
CA PHE A 42 -6.66 11.77 -7.40
C PHE A 42 -7.90 11.62 -8.30
N TYR A 43 -8.68 10.54 -8.11
CA TYR A 43 -9.84 10.26 -8.95
C TYR A 43 -11.03 11.14 -8.60
N PHE A 44 -11.40 11.24 -7.32
CA PHE A 44 -12.60 11.96 -6.90
C PHE A 44 -12.35 13.44 -6.63
N ALA A 45 -11.26 13.79 -5.92
CA ALA A 45 -10.99 15.17 -5.56
C ALA A 45 -10.36 15.95 -6.73
N LEU A 46 -9.38 15.34 -7.41
CA LEU A 46 -8.66 16.00 -8.51
C LEU A 46 -9.19 15.67 -9.91
N ARG A 47 -10.22 14.81 -10.00
CA ARG A 47 -10.93 14.45 -11.24
C ARG A 47 -9.99 14.03 -12.38
N LYS A 48 -8.88 13.37 -12.05
CA LYS A 48 -7.92 12.87 -13.03
C LYS A 48 -8.48 11.65 -13.77
N SER A 49 -7.98 11.38 -14.98
CA SER A 49 -8.38 10.15 -15.69
C SER A 49 -7.89 8.92 -14.91
N PHE A 50 -8.57 7.79 -15.08
CA PHE A 50 -8.24 6.54 -14.38
C PHE A 50 -6.76 6.17 -14.56
N TYR A 51 -6.25 6.27 -15.79
CA TYR A 51 -4.85 5.96 -16.12
C TYR A 51 -3.85 6.81 -15.33
N HIS A 52 -4.01 8.14 -15.34
CA HIS A 52 -3.12 9.04 -14.60
C HIS A 52 -3.23 8.82 -13.09
N THR A 53 -4.46 8.62 -12.59
CA THR A 53 -4.72 8.32 -11.17
C THR A 53 -3.96 7.08 -10.74
N PHE A 54 -4.04 6.00 -11.53
CA PHE A 54 -3.34 4.75 -11.25
C PHE A 54 -1.82 4.97 -11.20
N ILE A 55 -1.23 5.59 -12.23
CA ILE A 55 0.22 5.78 -12.30
C ILE A 55 0.73 6.62 -11.14
N PHE A 56 0.11 7.77 -10.87
CA PHE A 56 0.57 8.64 -9.79
C PHE A 56 0.42 7.97 -8.42
N SER A 57 -0.69 7.28 -8.16
CA SER A 57 -0.89 6.56 -6.91
C SER A 57 0.13 5.42 -6.74
N PHE A 58 0.45 4.71 -7.82
CA PHE A 58 1.41 3.62 -7.81
C PHE A 58 2.83 4.13 -7.51
N LEU A 59 3.27 5.16 -8.24
CA LEU A 59 4.59 5.75 -8.04
C LEU A 59 4.74 6.31 -6.63
N ILE A 60 3.76 7.09 -6.14
CA ILE A 60 3.80 7.62 -4.77
C ILE A 60 3.88 6.49 -3.75
N SER A 61 3.10 5.42 -3.93
CA SER A 61 3.12 4.27 -3.01
C SER A 61 4.47 3.57 -3.00
N VAL A 62 5.05 3.25 -4.17
CA VAL A 62 6.35 2.55 -4.24
C VAL A 62 7.49 3.41 -3.69
N PHE A 63 7.56 4.69 -4.07
CA PHE A 63 8.60 5.59 -3.56
C PHE A 63 8.48 5.81 -2.05
N PHE A 64 7.26 5.99 -1.55
CA PHE A 64 7.03 6.10 -0.11
C PHE A 64 7.46 4.81 0.62
N GLY A 65 7.16 3.65 0.04
CA GLY A 65 7.64 2.34 0.49
C GLY A 65 9.14 2.30 0.70
N ILE A 66 9.90 2.58 -0.36
CA ILE A 66 11.36 2.56 -0.30
C ILE A 66 11.89 3.54 0.76
N ILE A 67 11.30 4.73 0.89
CA ILE A 67 11.70 5.69 1.92
C ILE A 67 11.44 5.13 3.32
N ILE A 68 10.28 4.53 3.57
CA ILE A 68 9.96 3.95 4.88
C ILE A 68 10.90 2.78 5.22
N GLU A 69 11.22 1.89 4.26
CA GLU A 69 12.19 0.81 4.49
C GLU A 69 13.58 1.34 4.89
N ILE A 70 14.05 2.40 4.21
CA ILE A 70 15.31 3.08 4.58
C ILE A 70 15.20 3.68 5.97
N LEU A 71 14.08 4.32 6.32
CA LEU A 71 13.90 4.92 7.64
C LEU A 71 13.82 3.85 8.73
N GLN A 72 13.18 2.71 8.49
CA GLN A 72 13.12 1.59 9.42
C GLN A 72 14.53 1.04 9.71
N ASP A 73 15.34 0.83 8.67
CA ASP A 73 16.74 0.41 8.79
C ASP A 73 17.60 1.40 9.60
N ARG A 74 17.33 2.71 9.44
CA ARG A 74 18.11 3.76 10.10
C ARG A 74 17.67 4.11 11.51
N LEU A 75 16.39 3.96 11.82
CA LEU A 75 15.78 4.47 13.05
C LEU A 75 15.35 3.38 14.04
N THR A 76 15.32 2.11 13.61
CA THR A 76 14.96 0.99 14.50
C THR A 76 16.15 0.06 14.71
N THR A 77 16.18 -0.65 15.84
CA THR A 77 17.27 -1.57 16.20
C THR A 77 17.03 -3.01 15.76
N HIS A 78 15.79 -3.33 15.35
CA HIS A 78 15.34 -4.70 15.07
C HIS A 78 14.80 -4.90 13.64
N ARG A 79 14.67 -3.83 12.84
CA ARG A 79 14.36 -3.93 11.40
C ARG A 79 15.57 -3.56 10.58
N SER A 80 15.84 -4.37 9.57
CA SER A 80 16.85 -4.13 8.55
C SER A 80 16.16 -3.88 7.21
N PHE A 81 16.80 -3.13 6.33
CA PHE A 81 16.33 -2.95 4.97
C PHE A 81 16.11 -4.30 4.26
N ASP A 82 14.89 -4.54 3.77
CA ASP A 82 14.50 -5.79 3.11
C ASP A 82 13.88 -5.56 1.73
N TYR A 83 14.51 -6.10 0.69
CA TYR A 83 13.98 -6.07 -0.68
C TYR A 83 12.65 -6.84 -0.81
N GLY A 84 12.43 -7.83 0.06
CA GLY A 84 11.15 -8.53 0.17
C GLY A 84 10.03 -7.58 0.56
N ASP A 85 10.26 -6.67 1.50
CA ASP A 85 9.23 -5.70 1.90
C ASP A 85 8.89 -4.73 0.77
N ILE A 86 9.89 -4.27 0.01
CA ILE A 86 9.65 -3.47 -1.21
C ILE A 86 8.78 -4.25 -2.22
N LEU A 87 9.03 -5.54 -2.40
CA LEU A 87 8.23 -6.39 -3.29
C LEU A 87 6.78 -6.50 -2.80
N PHE A 88 6.56 -6.82 -1.52
CA PHE A 88 5.20 -6.96 -0.97
C PHE A 88 4.45 -5.63 -0.93
N ASN A 89 5.12 -4.52 -0.63
CA ASN A 89 4.59 -3.16 -0.75
C ASN A 89 4.08 -2.91 -2.18
N SER A 90 4.91 -3.22 -3.18
CA SER A 90 4.60 -3.03 -4.60
C SER A 90 3.45 -3.93 -5.08
N LEU A 91 3.42 -5.18 -4.62
CA LEU A 91 2.35 -6.13 -4.93
C LEU A 91 1.01 -5.69 -4.31
N GLY A 92 1.02 -5.17 -3.08
CA GLY A 92 -0.17 -4.62 -2.43
C GLY A 92 -0.78 -3.46 -3.22
N ALA A 93 0.07 -2.51 -3.63
CA ALA A 93 -0.34 -1.38 -4.45
C ALA A 93 -0.89 -1.83 -5.81
N LEU A 94 -0.21 -2.75 -6.49
CA LEU A 94 -0.64 -3.28 -7.79
C LEU A 94 -1.97 -4.04 -7.69
N PHE A 95 -2.12 -4.89 -6.66
CA PHE A 95 -3.34 -5.65 -6.40
C PHE A 95 -4.54 -4.71 -6.21
N SER A 96 -4.39 -3.70 -5.34
CA SER A 96 -5.41 -2.68 -5.09
C SER A 96 -5.81 -1.96 -6.39
N GLY A 97 -4.84 -1.60 -7.22
CA GLY A 97 -5.08 -1.00 -8.52
C GLY A 97 -5.86 -1.91 -9.50
N ILE A 98 -5.54 -3.20 -9.56
CA ILE A 98 -6.27 -4.18 -10.38
C ILE A 98 -7.72 -4.31 -9.90
N VAL A 99 -7.94 -4.44 -8.59
CA VAL A 99 -9.28 -4.51 -8.01
C VAL A 99 -10.10 -3.26 -8.38
N LEU A 100 -9.53 -2.07 -8.21
CA LEU A 100 -10.19 -0.81 -8.56
C LEU A 100 -10.48 -0.70 -10.06
N PHE A 101 -9.59 -1.22 -10.93
CA PHE A 101 -9.83 -1.27 -12.37
C PHE A 101 -11.00 -2.16 -12.75
N ILE A 102 -11.10 -3.35 -12.13
CA ILE A 102 -12.23 -4.26 -12.32
C ILE A 102 -13.53 -3.60 -11.87
N LEU A 103 -13.55 -3.01 -10.66
CA LEU A 103 -14.72 -2.31 -10.13
C LEU A 103 -15.17 -1.13 -11.02
N TYR A 104 -14.21 -0.34 -11.52
CA TYR A 104 -14.48 0.74 -12.46
C TYR A 104 -15.11 0.23 -13.76
N THR A 105 -14.57 -0.87 -14.30
CA THR A 105 -15.08 -1.48 -15.54
C THR A 105 -16.49 -2.04 -15.35
N ILE A 106 -16.78 -2.71 -14.22
CA ILE A 106 -18.11 -3.20 -13.88
C ILE A 106 -19.09 -2.03 -13.74
N SER A 107 -18.68 -0.94 -13.08
CA SER A 107 -19.51 0.25 -12.87
C SER A 107 -19.89 0.93 -14.19
N LYS A 108 -18.96 1.00 -15.16
CA LYS A 108 -19.25 1.53 -16.50
C LYS A 108 -20.11 0.60 -17.36
N LYS A 109 -20.04 -0.72 -17.15
CA LYS A 109 -20.88 -1.71 -17.85
C LYS A 109 -22.33 -1.76 -17.36
N LYS A 110 -22.70 -1.00 -16.32
CA LYS A 110 -24.10 -0.75 -15.96
C LYS A 110 -24.60 0.59 -16.55
N PRO A 111 -24.82 0.73 -17.88
CA PRO A 111 -25.59 1.85 -18.38
C PRO A 111 -27.08 1.61 -18.05
N GLY A 112 -27.67 2.50 -17.24
CA GLY A 112 -29.12 2.58 -17.05
C GLY A 112 -29.73 1.57 -16.08
N LYS A 113 -30.06 2.05 -14.88
CA LYS A 113 -31.47 2.02 -14.48
C LYS A 113 -32.03 3.40 -14.74
#